data_AF-A0A3A8RKA6-F1
#
_entry.id   AF-A0A3A8RKA6-F1
#
_cell.length_a   1.000
_cell.length_b   1.000
_cell.length_c   1.000
_cell.angle_alpha   90.00
_cell.angle_beta   90.00
_cell.angle_gamma   90.00
#
_symmetry.space_group_name_H-M   'P 1'
#
loop_
_entity.id
_entity.type
_entity.pdbx_description
1 polymer ?
#
loop_
_entity_poly.entity_id
_entity_poly.type
_entity_poly.pdbx_seq_one_letter_code
_entity_poly.pdbx_strand_id
1 'polypeptide(L)'
;MKRSLAAMMTLVGLSLLGCGGPALEDTMAPEDEARTVSQLATCTATCAGGTSVSCTGTTCTSTNNQGVTCDGVSTACPSSCSGLPSCSQYVNQRCTTPNATKDCCNATTQKPNSLLCSGSATTGYRWLNY
;
A
#
# COMPACT_ATOMS: atom_id res chain seq x y z
N MET A 1 -14.08 -37.76 -47.70
CA MET A 1 -13.46 -38.46 -46.55
C MET A 1 -11.98 -38.11 -46.49
N LYS A 2 -11.43 -37.94 -45.26
CA LYS A 2 -10.02 -37.70 -44.83
C LYS A 2 -9.72 -36.22 -44.51
N ARG A 3 -9.87 -35.79 -43.23
CA ARG A 3 -8.86 -35.66 -42.12
C ARG A 3 -7.94 -34.44 -42.36
N SER A 4 -7.57 -33.54 -41.45
CA SER A 4 -7.75 -33.32 -40.00
C SER A 4 -7.24 -31.90 -39.68
N LEU A 5 -7.74 -31.33 -38.57
CA LEU A 5 -7.24 -30.21 -37.74
C LEU A 5 -5.92 -29.49 -38.10
N ALA A 6 -5.98 -28.16 -38.19
CA ALA A 6 -4.82 -27.27 -38.15
C ALA A 6 -4.93 -26.25 -37.00
N ALA A 7 -4.05 -26.48 -36.01
CA ALA A 7 -3.38 -25.63 -35.05
C ALA A 7 -3.84 -24.17 -34.77
N MET A 8 -3.94 -23.90 -33.46
CA MET A 8 -3.92 -22.59 -32.81
C MET A 8 -2.74 -21.72 -33.27
N MET A 9 -3.00 -20.42 -33.47
CA MET A 9 -2.00 -19.36 -33.36
C MET A 9 -2.58 -18.19 -32.56
N THR A 10 -2.31 -18.16 -31.26
CA THR A 10 -2.45 -16.96 -30.44
C THR A 10 -1.07 -16.34 -30.25
N LEU A 11 -0.77 -15.35 -31.10
CA LEU A 11 0.23 -14.33 -30.81
C LEU A 11 -0.40 -13.32 -29.85
N VAL A 12 0.24 -13.03 -28.71
CA VAL A 12 0.64 -11.68 -28.27
C VAL A 12 1.63 -11.90 -27.11
N GLY A 13 2.92 -11.76 -27.41
CA GLY A 13 3.94 -11.52 -26.40
C GLY A 13 4.04 -10.03 -26.13
N LEU A 14 3.79 -9.62 -24.88
CA LEU A 14 4.30 -8.35 -24.35
C LEU A 14 5.40 -8.68 -23.33
N SER A 15 6.62 -8.60 -23.81
CA SER A 15 7.86 -8.68 -23.05
C SER A 15 8.08 -7.34 -22.33
N LEU A 16 8.02 -7.32 -20.99
CA LEU A 16 8.45 -6.16 -20.19
C LEU A 16 8.86 -6.63 -18.79
N LEU A 17 10.07 -7.15 -18.65
CA LEU A 17 10.87 -7.03 -17.42
C LEU A 17 12.36 -6.99 -17.83
N GLY A 18 12.93 -5.79 -17.86
CA GLY A 18 14.37 -5.60 -17.81
C GLY A 18 14.87 -5.73 -16.37
N CYS A 19 16.10 -6.24 -16.19
CA CYS A 19 17.25 -5.50 -15.66
C CYS A 19 18.35 -6.47 -15.16
N GLY A 20 19.51 -6.46 -15.82
CA GLY A 20 20.84 -6.65 -15.22
C GLY A 20 21.34 -8.07 -14.93
N GLY A 21 22.19 -8.62 -15.82
CA GLY A 21 23.08 -9.76 -15.56
C GLY A 21 24.27 -9.42 -14.62
N PRO A 22 25.27 -10.32 -14.43
CA PRO A 22 25.93 -11.04 -15.53
C PRO A 22 26.11 -12.57 -15.34
N ALA A 23 26.44 -13.19 -16.47
CA ALA A 23 26.73 -14.60 -16.68
C ALA A 23 27.99 -15.10 -15.96
N LEU A 24 27.98 -16.38 -15.58
CA LEU A 24 29.14 -17.26 -15.50
C LEU A 24 28.69 -18.66 -15.95
N GLU A 25 29.19 -19.07 -17.12
CA GLU A 25 29.23 -20.46 -17.56
C GLU A 25 30.05 -21.33 -16.58
N ASP A 26 29.62 -22.58 -16.40
CA ASP A 26 30.42 -23.81 -16.54
C ASP A 26 30.17 -24.88 -15.45
N THR A 27 30.01 -26.12 -15.94
CA THR A 27 30.36 -27.39 -15.30
C THR A 27 29.46 -28.03 -14.24
N MET A 28 28.94 -29.20 -14.65
CA MET A 28 28.66 -30.46 -13.93
C MET A 28 27.86 -30.43 -12.61
N ALA A 29 26.82 -31.27 -12.59
CA ALA A 29 26.06 -31.66 -11.40
C ALA A 29 26.99 -32.06 -10.23
N PRO A 30 26.53 -31.85 -8.99
CA PRO A 30 26.06 -33.02 -8.25
C PRO A 30 24.69 -32.82 -7.56
N GLU A 31 23.85 -33.85 -7.70
CA GLU A 31 23.11 -34.54 -6.62
C GLU A 31 22.67 -33.77 -5.36
N ASP A 32 21.35 -33.84 -5.15
CA ASP A 32 20.66 -34.02 -3.86
C ASP A 32 21.23 -33.27 -2.66
N GLU A 33 20.75 -32.04 -2.48
CA GLU A 33 20.20 -31.63 -1.20
C GLU A 33 19.05 -30.69 -1.57
N ALA A 34 17.82 -31.17 -1.47
CA ALA A 34 16.66 -30.32 -1.35
C ALA A 34 16.84 -29.47 -0.09
N ARG A 35 17.67 -28.43 -0.18
CA ARG A 35 17.65 -27.31 0.73
C ARG A 35 16.26 -26.73 0.55
N THR A 36 15.35 -27.17 1.40
CA THR A 36 14.19 -26.37 1.77
C THR A 36 14.78 -25.14 2.45
N VAL A 37 15.37 -24.23 1.65
CA VAL A 37 15.49 -22.85 2.02
C VAL A 37 14.04 -22.46 2.13
N SER A 38 13.47 -22.51 3.35
CA SER A 38 12.27 -21.75 3.64
C SER A 38 12.66 -20.33 3.33
N GLN A 39 12.41 -19.90 2.09
CA GLN A 39 12.67 -18.56 1.62
C GLN A 39 11.69 -17.72 2.41
N LEU A 40 12.16 -17.26 3.56
CA LEU A 40 11.41 -16.39 4.43
C LEU A 40 11.23 -15.09 3.64
N ALA A 41 10.06 -14.95 3.02
CA ALA A 41 9.70 -13.80 2.23
C ALA A 41 9.19 -12.72 3.19
N THR A 42 9.73 -11.52 3.05
CA THR A 42 9.19 -10.34 3.73
C THR A 42 8.32 -9.58 2.75
N CYS A 43 7.03 -9.49 3.05
CA CYS A 43 6.11 -8.64 2.31
C CYS A 43 5.97 -7.33 3.03
N THR A 44 5.99 -6.25 2.25
CA THR A 44 5.64 -4.92 2.71
C THR A 44 4.50 -4.42 1.83
N ALA A 45 3.45 -3.90 2.46
CA ALA A 45 2.40 -3.16 1.79
C ALA A 45 2.46 -1.69 2.23
N THR A 46 2.37 -0.79 1.26
CA THR A 46 2.19 0.62 1.54
C THR A 46 0.73 0.87 1.88
N CYS A 47 0.47 1.50 3.00
CA CYS A 47 -0.84 1.86 3.48
C CYS A 47 -1.16 3.32 3.17
N ALA A 48 -2.45 3.62 3.10
CA ALA A 48 -2.92 4.98 3.09
C ALA A 48 -2.42 5.68 4.35
N GLY A 49 -1.98 6.93 4.25
CA GLY A 49 -1.16 7.51 5.33
C GLY A 49 0.33 7.50 5.09
N GLY A 50 0.83 6.87 4.03
CA GLY A 50 2.28 6.71 3.79
C GLY A 50 2.96 5.86 4.88
N THR A 51 2.16 5.17 5.68
CA THR A 51 2.61 4.11 6.59
C THR A 51 2.81 2.84 5.78
N SER A 52 3.51 1.88 6.34
CA SER A 52 3.67 0.56 5.74
C SER A 52 3.48 -0.51 6.81
N VAL A 53 2.92 -1.63 6.39
CA VAL A 53 2.85 -2.84 7.21
C VAL A 53 3.69 -3.90 6.54
N SER A 54 4.43 -4.66 7.35
CA SER A 54 5.23 -5.76 6.87
C SER A 54 4.99 -7.02 7.70
N CYS A 55 5.12 -8.16 7.04
CA CYS A 55 5.13 -9.46 7.68
C CYS A 55 6.16 -10.34 6.99
N THR A 56 6.59 -11.38 7.70
CA THR A 56 7.60 -12.30 7.24
C THR A 56 7.07 -13.72 7.38
N GLY A 57 7.14 -14.50 6.30
CA GLY A 57 6.58 -15.84 6.25
C GLY A 57 7.07 -16.65 5.06
N THR A 58 6.62 -17.90 4.96
CA THR A 58 6.97 -18.82 3.87
C THR A 58 6.11 -18.56 2.63
N THR A 59 4.85 -18.18 2.86
CA THR A 59 3.90 -17.70 1.85
C THR A 59 3.52 -16.27 2.17
N CYS A 60 3.56 -15.39 1.17
CA CYS A 60 3.55 -13.96 1.41
C CYS A 60 2.85 -13.22 0.28
N THR A 61 1.84 -12.42 0.62
CA THR A 61 1.15 -11.53 -0.32
C THR A 61 1.04 -10.13 0.26
N SER A 62 1.33 -9.10 -0.53
CA SER A 62 1.08 -7.71 -0.17
C SER A 62 0.08 -7.09 -1.14
N THR A 63 -0.81 -6.26 -0.61
CA THR A 63 -1.72 -5.45 -1.42
C THR A 63 -1.72 -4.03 -0.87
N ASN A 64 -1.28 -3.09 -1.69
CA ASN A 64 -1.23 -1.68 -1.31
C ASN A 64 -2.62 -1.16 -0.90
N ASN A 65 -2.65 -0.36 0.15
CA ASN A 65 -3.85 0.16 0.81
C ASN A 65 -4.77 -0.90 1.44
N GLN A 66 -4.39 -2.18 1.45
CA GLN A 66 -5.15 -3.24 2.11
C GLN A 66 -4.36 -3.91 3.24
N GLY A 67 -3.11 -4.27 3.00
CA GLY A 67 -2.25 -4.90 4.00
C GLY A 67 -1.38 -6.02 3.44
N VAL A 68 -0.88 -6.87 4.33
CA VAL A 68 -0.05 -8.02 4.01
C VAL A 68 -0.68 -9.29 4.58
N THR A 69 -0.54 -10.42 3.88
CA THR A 69 -0.91 -11.74 4.40
C THR A 69 0.31 -12.64 4.33
N CYS A 70 0.76 -13.12 5.50
CA CYS A 70 1.86 -14.08 5.62
C CYS A 70 1.37 -15.36 6.26
N ASP A 71 1.61 -16.51 5.62
CA ASP A 71 1.27 -17.84 6.16
C ASP A 71 -0.19 -17.96 6.64
N GLY A 72 -1.10 -17.30 5.90
CA GLY A 72 -2.53 -17.25 6.21
C GLY A 72 -2.93 -16.21 7.26
N VAL A 73 -1.98 -15.49 7.87
CA VAL A 73 -2.23 -14.39 8.80
C VAL A 73 -2.26 -13.06 8.07
N SER A 74 -3.42 -12.41 8.03
CA SER A 74 -3.60 -11.10 7.40
C SER A 74 -3.41 -9.96 8.40
N THR A 75 -2.40 -9.12 8.15
CA THR A 75 -2.20 -7.83 8.81
C THR A 75 -2.75 -6.74 7.91
N ALA A 76 -3.93 -6.24 8.24
CA ALA A 76 -4.54 -5.14 7.52
C ALA A 76 -3.73 -3.84 7.71
N CYS A 77 -3.76 -2.98 6.69
CA CYS A 77 -3.34 -1.60 6.86
C CYS A 77 -4.15 -0.95 7.97
N PRO A 78 -3.53 -0.27 8.94
CA PRO A 78 -4.27 0.51 9.91
C PRO A 78 -5.14 1.51 9.14
N SER A 79 -6.42 1.60 9.48
CA SER A 79 -7.23 2.73 9.03
C SER A 79 -6.61 3.99 9.63
N SER A 80 -5.81 4.67 8.83
CA SER A 80 -5.14 5.93 9.16
C SER A 80 -6.10 6.98 9.73
N CYS A 81 -7.39 6.84 9.44
CA CYS A 81 -8.46 7.72 9.90
C CYS A 81 -9.43 7.09 10.91
N SER A 82 -9.05 6.02 11.63
CA SER A 82 -9.90 5.26 12.58
C SER A 82 -10.95 6.11 13.33
N GLY A 83 -12.17 6.18 12.79
CA GLY A 83 -13.30 6.91 13.38
C GLY A 83 -13.21 8.45 13.32
N LEU A 84 -12.19 9.02 12.69
CA LEU A 84 -12.06 10.46 12.53
C LEU A 84 -13.00 10.98 11.44
N PRO A 85 -13.81 12.01 11.73
CA PRO A 85 -14.64 12.69 10.74
C PRO A 85 -13.80 13.36 9.64
N SER A 86 -14.37 13.54 8.46
CA SER A 86 -13.63 14.14 7.33
C SER A 86 -13.29 15.62 7.59
N CYS A 87 -12.06 16.02 7.29
CA CYS A 87 -11.61 17.41 7.45
C CYS A 87 -12.47 18.41 6.66
N SER A 88 -13.00 18.00 5.51
CA SER A 88 -13.88 18.84 4.69
C SER A 88 -15.17 19.25 5.41
N GLN A 89 -15.59 18.52 6.45
CA GLN A 89 -16.76 18.88 7.25
C GLN A 89 -16.49 20.07 8.19
N TYR A 90 -15.23 20.28 8.59
CA TYR A 90 -14.87 21.32 9.55
C TYR A 90 -14.08 22.47 8.95
N VAL A 91 -13.33 22.24 7.88
CA VAL A 91 -12.61 23.31 7.18
C VAL A 91 -13.58 24.45 6.90
N ASN A 92 -13.14 25.68 7.21
CA ASN A 92 -13.93 26.92 7.09
C ASN A 92 -15.15 27.04 8.02
N GLN A 93 -15.41 26.07 8.90
CA GLN A 93 -16.42 26.25 9.94
C GLN A 93 -15.94 27.15 11.06
N ARG A 94 -16.88 27.83 11.72
CA ARG A 94 -16.58 28.68 12.88
C ARG A 94 -16.03 27.83 14.03
N CYS A 95 -15.06 28.40 14.73
CA CYS A 95 -14.55 27.88 15.98
C CYS A 95 -14.52 29.01 17.01
N THR A 96 -14.57 28.67 18.29
CA THR A 96 -14.71 29.65 19.39
C THR A 96 -13.41 29.86 20.15
N THR A 97 -12.55 28.85 20.16
CA THR A 97 -11.34 28.82 20.98
C THR A 97 -10.12 29.03 20.08
N PRO A 98 -9.52 30.23 20.05
CA PRO A 98 -8.34 30.49 19.24
C PRO A 98 -7.20 29.53 19.60
N ASN A 99 -6.46 29.09 18.59
CA ASN A 99 -5.38 28.10 18.69
C ASN A 99 -5.81 26.70 19.16
N ALA A 100 -7.12 26.41 19.27
CA ALA A 100 -7.56 25.04 19.43
C ALA A 100 -7.23 24.22 18.18
N THR A 101 -6.95 22.93 18.38
CA THR A 101 -6.76 21.96 17.30
C THR A 101 -7.96 21.02 17.23
N LYS A 102 -8.23 20.49 16.03
CA LYS A 102 -9.27 19.50 15.81
C LYS A 102 -8.80 18.43 14.86
N ASP A 103 -8.74 17.20 15.35
CA ASP A 103 -8.34 16.05 14.55
C ASP A 103 -9.43 15.64 13.57
N CYS A 104 -9.01 15.33 12.35
CA CYS A 104 -9.88 14.96 11.26
C CYS A 104 -9.15 14.08 10.25
N CYS A 105 -9.90 13.42 9.37
CA CYS A 105 -9.35 12.62 8.29
C CYS A 105 -9.28 13.43 7.00
N ASN A 106 -8.08 13.52 6.41
CA ASN A 106 -7.95 14.02 5.05
C ASN A 106 -8.44 12.94 4.08
N ALA A 107 -9.56 13.19 3.40
CA ALA A 107 -10.18 12.24 2.49
C ALA A 107 -9.31 11.88 1.28
N THR A 108 -8.44 12.79 0.85
CA THR A 108 -7.58 12.61 -0.33
C THR A 108 -6.38 11.74 -0.03
N THR A 109 -5.70 12.02 1.08
CA THR A 109 -4.48 11.31 1.44
C THR A 109 -4.73 10.13 2.37
N GLN A 110 -5.98 9.99 2.85
CA GLN A 110 -6.36 9.07 3.91
C GLN A 110 -5.32 9.13 5.02
N LYS A 111 -5.05 10.32 5.54
CA LYS A 111 -4.17 10.54 6.69
C LYS A 111 -4.95 11.24 7.79
N PRO A 112 -4.66 10.96 9.07
CA PRO A 112 -5.08 11.87 10.12
C PRO A 112 -4.39 13.22 9.87
N ASN A 113 -5.18 14.27 9.96
CA ASN A 113 -4.77 15.65 9.87
C ASN A 113 -5.37 16.41 11.05
N SER A 114 -4.87 17.59 11.34
CA SER A 114 -5.44 18.45 12.36
C SER A 114 -5.74 19.82 11.76
N LEU A 115 -6.83 20.43 12.19
CA LEU A 115 -7.21 21.79 11.80
C LEU A 115 -6.90 22.73 12.96
N LEU A 116 -6.38 23.90 12.65
CA LEU A 116 -6.13 24.96 13.62
C LEU A 116 -7.27 25.96 13.60
N CYS A 117 -7.81 26.26 14.76
CA CYS A 117 -8.73 27.38 14.94
C CYS A 117 -7.94 28.69 14.87
N SER A 118 -8.03 29.37 13.73
CA SER A 118 -7.30 30.61 13.46
C SER A 118 -8.19 31.64 12.78
N GLY A 119 -7.84 32.91 12.93
CA GLY A 119 -8.65 34.05 12.51
C GLY A 119 -8.40 35.26 13.40
N SER A 120 -9.29 36.25 13.33
CA SER A 120 -9.21 37.44 14.18
C SER A 120 -10.52 37.69 14.92
N ALA A 121 -10.47 38.51 15.97
CA ALA A 121 -11.67 38.98 16.66
C ALA A 121 -12.61 39.78 15.73
N THR A 122 -12.07 40.38 14.66
CA THR A 122 -12.84 41.18 13.70
C THR A 122 -13.54 40.34 12.63
N THR A 123 -12.94 39.24 12.17
CA THR A 123 -13.50 38.37 11.11
C THR A 123 -14.09 37.07 11.65
N GLY A 124 -13.83 36.75 12.92
CA GLY A 124 -14.18 35.50 13.57
C GLY A 124 -13.13 34.41 13.34
N TYR A 125 -13.08 33.44 14.25
CA TYR A 125 -12.18 32.29 14.13
C TYR A 125 -12.81 31.16 13.32
N ARG A 126 -11.99 30.48 12.53
CA ARG A 126 -12.38 29.35 11.69
C ARG A 126 -11.35 28.23 11.75
N TRP A 127 -11.80 27.00 11.51
CA TRP A 127 -10.92 25.86 11.33
C TRP A 127 -10.21 25.94 9.99
N LEU A 128 -8.89 26.01 10.01
CA LEU A 128 -8.02 26.08 8.83
C LEU A 128 -7.07 24.88 8.82
N ASN A 129 -6.66 24.45 7.63
CA ASN A 129 -5.51 23.55 7.50
C ASN A 129 -4.25 24.33 7.86
N TYR A 130 -3.32 23.69 8.56
CA TYR A 130 -2.04 24.28 8.96
C TYR A 130 -0.89 23.31 8.68
#